data_AF-A0A0F9PG11-F1
#
_entry.id   AF-A0A0F9PG11-F1
#
_cell.length_a   1.000
_cell.length_b   1.000
_cell.length_c   1.000
_cell.angle_alpha   90.00
_cell.angle_beta   90.00
_cell.angle_gamma   90.00
#
_symmetry.space_group_name_H-M   'P 1'
#
loop_
_entity.id
_entity.type
_entity.pdbx_description
1 polymer ?
#
loop_
_entity_poly.entity_id
_entity_poly.type
_entity_poly.pdbx_seq_one_letter_code
_entity_poly.pdbx_strand_id
1 'polypeptide(L)'
;MALDKRLKQLLLDGDKMFTRGSLMSFWQEAALQFYPEMAEFTSKRSLGDEFADHLTTSYPLIARRTLGDSLGALLRPVNLDTTSPGVWFSIRSGAKEDTEARRWLEAATLTQRKAMYDPDSAFTRATKE
;
A
#
# COMPACT_ATOMS: atom_id res chain seq x y z
N MET A 1 -10.93 26.18 -29.97
CA MET A 1 -9.72 25.34 -29.77
C MET A 1 -10.19 23.90 -29.64
N ALA A 2 -10.17 23.12 -30.72
CA ALA A 2 -10.71 21.75 -30.70
C ALA A 2 -9.75 20.85 -29.91
N LEU A 3 -10.22 20.33 -28.77
CA LEU A 3 -9.46 19.38 -27.95
C LEU A 3 -9.06 18.16 -28.82
N ASP A 4 -7.76 17.84 -28.85
CA ASP A 4 -7.19 16.75 -29.66
C ASP A 4 -7.93 15.43 -29.39
N LYS A 5 -8.19 14.66 -30.45
CA LYS A 5 -8.97 13.43 -30.43
C LYS A 5 -8.39 12.40 -29.45
N ARG A 6 -7.05 12.37 -29.32
CA ARG A 6 -6.34 11.49 -28.38
C ARG A 6 -6.61 11.86 -26.92
N LEU A 7 -6.65 13.15 -26.60
CA LEU A 7 -6.94 13.61 -25.25
C LEU A 7 -8.38 13.28 -24.84
N LYS A 8 -9.34 13.44 -25.76
CA LYS A 8 -10.74 13.01 -25.51
C LYS A 8 -10.85 11.52 -25.25
N GLN A 9 -10.11 10.71 -26.00
CA GLN A 9 -10.10 9.26 -25.83
C GLN A 9 -9.50 8.85 -24.48
N LEU A 10 -8.39 9.49 -24.06
CA LEU A 10 -7.78 9.24 -22.76
C LEU A 10 -8.73 9.56 -21.60
N LEU A 11 -9.50 10.65 -21.71
CA LEU A 11 -10.52 11.01 -20.71
C LEU A 11 -11.62 9.96 -20.64
N LEU A 12 -12.16 9.53 -21.80
CA LEU A 12 -13.19 8.50 -21.87
C LEU A 12 -12.71 7.14 -21.32
N ASP A 13 -11.48 6.76 -21.63
CA ASP A 13 -10.87 5.53 -21.12
C ASP A 13 -10.65 5.62 -19.60
N GLY A 14 -10.23 6.79 -19.10
CA GLY A 14 -10.16 7.07 -17.68
C GLY A 14 -11.51 6.91 -16.99
N ASP A 15 -12.53 7.63 -17.44
CA ASP A 15 -13.88 7.58 -16.88
C ASP A 15 -14.44 6.15 -16.86
N LYS A 16 -14.25 5.41 -17.96
CA LYS A 16 -14.64 4.01 -18.06
C LYS A 16 -13.91 3.12 -17.06
N MET A 17 -12.61 3.31 -16.86
CA MET A 17 -11.81 2.56 -15.87
C MET A 17 -12.17 2.90 -14.42
N PHE A 18 -12.69 4.11 -14.17
CA PHE A 18 -13.17 4.54 -12.84
C PHE A 18 -14.63 4.20 -12.57
N THR A 19 -15.34 3.62 -13.54
CA THR A 19 -16.73 3.17 -13.34
C THR A 19 -16.75 1.84 -12.56
N ARG A 20 -16.60 1.89 -11.22
CA ARG A 20 -16.52 0.70 -10.34
C ARG A 20 -17.60 0.70 -9.26
N GLY A 21 -18.79 1.20 -9.56
CA GLY A 21 -19.84 1.51 -8.57
C GLY A 21 -20.15 0.39 -7.57
N SER A 22 -20.40 -0.84 -8.03
CA SER A 22 -20.71 -1.97 -7.13
C SER A 22 -19.56 -2.32 -6.20
N LEU A 23 -18.32 -2.26 -6.70
CA LEU A 23 -17.11 -2.53 -5.93
C LEU A 23 -16.85 -1.44 -4.89
N MET A 24 -17.09 -0.17 -5.24
CA MET A 24 -16.95 0.95 -4.33
C MET A 24 -17.96 0.89 -3.18
N SER A 25 -19.20 0.48 -3.45
CA SER A 25 -20.20 0.27 -2.40
C SER A 25 -19.79 -0.85 -1.44
N PHE A 26 -19.28 -1.96 -1.96
CA PHE A 26 -18.77 -3.05 -1.12
C PHE A 26 -17.58 -2.59 -0.25
N TRP A 27 -16.63 -1.84 -0.82
CA TRP A 27 -15.51 -1.30 -0.07
C TRP A 27 -15.92 -0.27 0.97
N GLN A 28 -16.95 0.54 0.68
CA GLN A 28 -17.53 1.44 1.66
C GLN A 28 -18.07 0.67 2.87
N GLU A 29 -18.89 -0.36 2.65
CA GLU A 29 -19.48 -1.15 3.73
C GLU A 29 -18.40 -1.87 4.55
N ALA A 30 -17.41 -2.48 3.89
CA ALA A 30 -16.29 -3.12 4.56
C ALA A 30 -15.46 -2.11 5.38
N ALA A 31 -15.17 -0.93 4.82
CA ALA A 31 -14.41 0.11 5.50
C ALA A 31 -15.18 0.68 6.70
N LEU A 32 -16.50 0.87 6.60
CA LEU A 32 -17.31 1.29 7.74
C LEU A 32 -17.18 0.32 8.92
N GLN A 33 -17.06 -0.98 8.68
CA GLN A 33 -16.93 -1.96 9.76
C GLN A 33 -15.51 -2.05 10.33
N PHE A 34 -14.48 -2.02 9.49
CA PHE A 34 -13.09 -2.35 9.90
C PHE A 34 -12.12 -1.16 9.93
N TYR A 35 -12.38 -0.11 9.16
CA TYR A 35 -11.50 1.06 9.04
C TYR A 35 -12.29 2.35 8.74
N PRO A 36 -13.09 2.84 9.71
CA PRO A 36 -14.01 3.96 9.47
C PRO A 36 -13.32 5.23 9.00
N GLU A 37 -12.08 5.49 9.40
CA GLU A 37 -11.29 6.65 8.98
C GLU A 37 -11.01 6.69 7.47
N MET A 38 -11.04 5.56 6.75
CA MET A 38 -10.84 5.49 5.29
C MET A 38 -12.11 5.16 4.51
N ALA A 39 -13.27 5.14 5.15
CA ALA A 39 -14.55 4.84 4.54
C ALA A 39 -15.12 6.04 3.75
N GLU A 40 -14.40 6.48 2.72
CA GLU A 40 -14.78 7.64 1.88
C GLU A 40 -14.89 7.28 0.38
N PHE A 41 -15.25 6.03 0.09
CA PHE A 41 -15.36 5.51 -1.28
C PHE A 41 -16.59 6.04 -2.01
N THR A 42 -17.73 6.15 -1.31
CA THR A 42 -19.01 6.60 -1.90
C THR A 42 -19.62 7.81 -1.20
N SER A 43 -19.29 8.02 0.07
CA SER A 43 -19.73 9.18 0.85
C SER A 43 -18.53 9.94 1.41
N LYS A 44 -18.72 11.23 1.72
CA LYS A 44 -17.77 12.03 2.47
C LYS A 44 -18.41 12.39 3.80
N ARG A 45 -17.65 12.28 4.89
CA ARG A 45 -18.11 12.74 6.20
C ARG A 45 -18.15 14.25 6.23
N SER A 46 -19.24 14.79 6.76
CA SER A 46 -19.39 16.24 6.95
C SER A 46 -18.92 16.63 8.35
N LEU A 47 -18.50 17.89 8.51
CA LEU A 47 -18.16 18.42 9.84
C LEU A 47 -19.44 18.43 10.70
N GLY A 48 -19.54 17.48 11.63
CA GLY A 48 -20.70 17.27 12.49
C GLY A 48 -21.15 15.82 12.60
N ASP A 49 -20.72 14.93 11.70
CA ASP A 49 -21.00 13.50 11.80
C ASP A 49 -20.17 12.85 12.93
N GLU A 50 -20.82 12.08 13.79
CA GLU A 50 -20.16 11.33 14.86
C GLU A 50 -19.31 10.18 14.28
N PHE A 51 -18.05 10.08 14.74
CA PHE A 51 -17.11 9.09 14.23
C PHE A 51 -17.52 7.69 14.68
N ALA A 52 -17.83 6.83 13.70
CA ALA A 52 -18.16 5.42 13.91
C ALA A 52 -19.37 5.17 14.85
N ASP A 53 -20.37 6.06 14.83
CA ASP A 53 -21.62 5.92 15.61
C ASP A 53 -22.35 4.59 15.33
N HIS A 54 -22.20 4.03 14.13
CA HIS A 54 -22.79 2.74 13.77
C HIS A 54 -22.08 1.52 14.41
N LEU A 55 -20.94 1.70 15.09
CA LEU A 55 -20.19 0.61 15.71
C LEU A 55 -20.47 0.53 17.23
N THR A 56 -21.01 -0.61 17.65
CA THR A 56 -21.26 -0.91 19.07
C THR A 56 -20.04 -1.49 19.79
N THR A 57 -18.98 -1.86 19.06
CA THR A 57 -17.76 -2.47 19.61
C THR A 57 -16.53 -2.08 18.80
N SER A 58 -15.37 -1.99 19.48
CA SER A 58 -14.08 -1.69 18.86
C SER A 58 -13.35 -2.91 18.27
N TYR A 59 -13.89 -4.12 18.46
CA TYR A 59 -13.24 -5.36 18.05
C TYR A 59 -12.82 -5.40 16.57
N PRO A 60 -13.67 -5.00 15.60
CA PRO A 60 -13.28 -4.99 14.18
C PRO A 60 -12.06 -4.12 13.88
N LEU A 61 -11.94 -2.95 14.53
CA LEU A 61 -10.81 -2.03 14.34
C LEU A 61 -9.51 -2.68 14.87
N ILE A 62 -9.58 -3.31 16.03
CA ILE A 62 -8.44 -4.01 16.64
C ILE A 62 -8.01 -5.19 15.75
N ALA A 63 -8.97 -5.96 15.24
CA ALA A 63 -8.70 -7.08 14.34
C ALA A 63 -7.99 -6.61 13.05
N ARG A 64 -8.48 -5.53 12.44
CA ARG A 64 -7.87 -4.92 11.24
C ARG A 64 -6.45 -4.46 11.51
N ARG A 65 -6.22 -3.74 12.61
CA ARG A 65 -4.89 -3.27 13.01
C ARG A 65 -3.93 -4.44 13.25
N THR A 66 -4.36 -5.46 13.98
CA THR A 66 -3.54 -6.63 14.30
C THR A 66 -3.19 -7.43 13.05
N LEU A 67 -4.13 -7.55 12.11
CA LEU A 67 -3.87 -8.18 10.82
C LEU A 67 -2.88 -7.36 9.98
N GLY A 68 -3.04 -6.04 9.91
CA GLY A 68 -2.10 -5.15 9.21
C GLY A 68 -0.69 -5.21 9.80
N ASP A 69 -0.58 -5.21 11.13
CA ASP A 69 0.69 -5.35 11.86
C ASP A 69 1.36 -6.71 11.57
N SER A 70 0.57 -7.80 11.57
CA SER A 70 1.10 -9.15 11.29
C SER A 70 1.54 -9.34 9.83
N LEU A 71 0.76 -8.85 8.85
CA LEU A 71 1.16 -8.86 7.44
C LEU A 71 2.42 -8.02 7.21
N GLY A 72 2.52 -6.85 7.85
CA GLY A 72 3.72 -6.02 7.80
C GLY A 72 4.95 -6.74 8.34
N ALA A 73 4.81 -7.44 9.46
CA ALA A 73 5.90 -8.23 10.06
C ALA A 73 6.31 -9.44 9.21
N LEU A 74 5.35 -10.12 8.58
CA LEU A 74 5.62 -11.29 7.72
C LEU A 74 6.30 -10.91 6.41
N LEU A 75 5.80 -9.85 5.74
CA LEU A 75 6.34 -9.41 4.45
C LEU A 75 7.65 -8.65 4.60
N ARG A 76 7.87 -7.97 5.74
CA ARG A 76 9.04 -7.12 5.99
C ARG A 76 9.54 -7.25 7.43
N PRO A 77 10.18 -8.36 7.78
CA PRO A 77 10.80 -8.54 9.08
C PRO A 77 11.87 -7.47 9.32
N VAL A 78 11.66 -6.62 10.33
CA VAL A 78 12.58 -5.51 10.69
C VAL A 78 13.77 -6.01 11.52
N ASN A 79 13.62 -7.16 12.20
CA ASN A 79 14.54 -7.62 13.25
C ASN A 79 15.25 -8.96 12.94
N LEU A 80 15.55 -9.29 11.69
CA LEU A 80 16.56 -10.32 11.45
C LEU A 80 17.94 -9.66 11.46
N ASP A 81 18.68 -9.98 12.51
CA ASP A 81 20.01 -9.52 12.83
C ASP A 81 20.95 -9.57 11.62
N THR A 82 21.77 -8.53 11.54
CA THR A 82 22.66 -8.07 10.46
C THR A 82 23.73 -9.06 9.97
N THR A 83 23.64 -10.33 10.35
CA THR A 83 24.65 -11.37 10.08
C THR A 83 24.07 -12.64 9.42
N SER A 84 22.75 -12.69 9.17
CA SER A 84 22.09 -13.76 8.40
C SER A 84 20.96 -13.14 7.56
N PRO A 85 20.52 -13.74 6.44
CA PRO A 85 19.77 -13.07 5.38
C PRO A 85 18.36 -12.67 5.83
N GLY A 86 18.26 -11.57 6.57
CA GLY A 86 17.05 -10.87 6.96
C GLY A 86 16.54 -9.90 5.92
N VAL A 87 17.00 -10.02 4.67
CA VAL A 87 16.54 -9.19 3.57
C VAL A 87 15.40 -9.93 2.90
N TRP A 88 14.17 -9.47 3.12
CA TRP A 88 12.95 -10.01 2.51
C TRP A 88 12.94 -9.86 0.97
N PHE A 89 13.91 -9.15 0.41
CA PHE A 89 14.17 -9.08 -1.02
C PHE A 89 15.67 -9.12 -1.31
N SER A 90 16.07 -9.59 -2.48
CA SER A 90 17.43 -9.40 -2.98
C SER A 90 17.39 -9.21 -4.49
N ILE A 91 18.18 -8.26 -4.99
CA ILE A 91 18.33 -8.05 -6.43
C ILE A 91 19.29 -9.13 -6.93
N ARG A 92 18.82 -9.95 -7.87
CA ARG A 92 19.58 -11.06 -8.46
C ARG A 92 19.42 -11.04 -9.97
N SER A 93 20.42 -11.53 -10.68
CA SER A 93 20.34 -11.77 -12.11
C SER A 93 19.86 -13.21 -12.39
N GLY A 94 19.22 -13.42 -13.54
CA GLY A 94 18.82 -14.76 -13.99
C GLY A 94 19.96 -15.58 -14.61
N ALA A 95 21.18 -15.06 -14.65
CA ALA A 95 22.35 -15.69 -15.25
C ALA A 95 23.41 -16.04 -14.19
N LYS A 96 24.46 -16.75 -14.60
CA LYS A 96 25.59 -17.03 -13.70
C LYS A 96 26.35 -15.73 -13.42
N GLU A 97 26.40 -15.35 -12.14
CA GLU A 97 27.02 -14.09 -11.70
C GLU A 97 28.52 -14.27 -11.44
N ASP A 98 29.32 -13.37 -12.02
CA ASP A 98 30.70 -13.19 -11.60
C ASP A 98 30.76 -12.55 -10.20
N THR A 99 31.92 -12.69 -9.55
CA THR A 99 32.09 -12.17 -8.18
C THR A 99 31.88 -10.65 -8.11
N GLU A 100 32.26 -9.92 -9.14
CA GLU A 100 32.05 -8.47 -9.23
C GLU A 100 30.57 -8.11 -9.41
N ALA A 101 29.86 -8.82 -10.31
CA ALA A 101 28.43 -8.64 -10.52
C ALA A 101 27.64 -8.90 -9.23
N ARG A 102 27.99 -9.95 -8.49
CA ARG A 102 27.37 -10.25 -7.19
C ARG A 102 27.57 -9.12 -6.18
N ARG A 103 28.78 -8.58 -6.07
CA ARG A 103 29.07 -7.44 -5.17
C ARG A 103 28.25 -6.20 -5.54
N TRP A 104 28.11 -5.93 -6.83
CA TRP A 104 27.29 -4.80 -7.28
C TRP A 104 25.81 -5.01 -6.95
N LEU A 105 25.27 -6.21 -7.17
CA LEU A 105 23.88 -6.55 -6.85
C LEU A 105 23.58 -6.47 -5.34
N GLU A 106 24.53 -6.89 -4.50
CA GLU A 106 24.47 -6.71 -3.05
C GLU A 106 24.43 -5.21 -2.69
N ALA A 107 25.31 -4.39 -3.30
CA ALA A 107 25.32 -2.94 -3.08
C ALA A 107 24.02 -2.26 -3.56
N ALA A 108 23.49 -2.66 -4.71
CA ALA A 108 22.22 -2.16 -5.25
C ALA A 108 21.04 -2.52 -4.32
N THR A 109 21.02 -3.74 -3.78
CA THR A 109 20.02 -4.19 -2.80
C THR A 109 20.06 -3.32 -1.54
N LEU A 110 21.25 -3.00 -1.03
CA LEU A 110 21.41 -2.11 0.13
C LEU A 110 20.94 -0.68 -0.15
N THR A 111 21.24 -0.13 -1.33
CA THR A 111 20.78 1.20 -1.73
C THR A 111 19.26 1.27 -1.81
N GLN A 112 18.63 0.29 -2.46
CA GLN A 112 17.17 0.20 -2.53
C GLN A 112 16.55 0.09 -1.14
N ARG A 113 17.17 -0.71 -0.25
CA ARG A 113 16.71 -0.84 1.14
C ARG A 113 16.75 0.49 1.86
N LYS A 114 17.87 1.23 1.76
CA LYS A 114 17.98 2.55 2.38
C LYS A 114 16.88 3.49 1.92
N ALA A 115 16.60 3.53 0.61
CA ALA A 115 15.52 4.36 0.06
C ALA A 115 14.13 3.93 0.57
N MET A 116 13.85 2.63 0.71
CA MET A 116 12.56 2.13 1.21
C MET A 116 12.33 2.37 2.71
N TYR A 117 13.40 2.38 3.51
CA TYR A 117 13.33 2.61 4.95
C TYR A 117 13.62 4.06 5.35
N ASP A 118 13.86 4.93 4.38
CA ASP A 118 14.02 6.37 4.61
C ASP A 118 12.68 6.94 5.12
N PRO A 119 12.65 7.64 6.28
CA PRO A 119 11.44 8.27 6.78
C PRO A 119 10.81 9.26 5.78
N ASP A 120 11.62 9.94 4.96
CA ASP A 120 11.13 10.92 3.97
C ASP A 120 10.41 10.23 2.80
N SER A 121 10.71 8.96 2.53
CA SER A 121 10.03 8.18 1.49
C SER A 121 8.58 7.82 1.86
N ALA A 122 8.25 7.82 3.16
CA ALA A 122 6.99 7.36 3.72
C ALA A 122 6.54 5.94 3.28
N PHE A 123 7.41 5.15 2.66
CA PHE A 123 7.05 3.88 2.03
C PHE A 123 6.52 2.87 3.05
N THR A 124 7.19 2.75 4.19
CA THR A 124 6.78 1.81 5.27
C THR A 124 5.40 2.14 5.84
N ARG A 125 5.04 3.44 5.90
CA ARG A 125 3.71 3.89 6.34
C ARG A 125 2.65 3.59 5.28
N ALA A 126 2.87 3.99 4.03
CA ALA A 126 1.92 3.86 2.93
C ALA A 126 1.53 2.42 2.58
N THR A 127 2.34 1.45 2.99
CA THR A 127 2.14 0.02 2.73
C THR A 127 1.59 -0.73 3.95
N LYS A 128 1.44 -0.03 5.08
CA LYS A 128 0.79 -0.52 6.30
C LYS A 128 -0.64 0.01 6.41
N GLU A 129 -0.84 1.27 6.05
CA GLU A 129 -2.14 1.96 6.00
C GLU A 129 -3.06 1.39 4.92
#